data_AF-A0A7S3N182-F1
#
_entry.id   AF-A0A7S3N182-F1
#
_cell.length_a   1.000
_cell.length_b   1.000
_cell.length_c   1.000
_cell.angle_alpha   90.00
_cell.angle_beta   90.00
_cell.angle_gamma   90.00
#
_symmetry.space_group_name_H-M   'P 1'
#
loop_
_entity.id
_entity.type
_entity.pdbx_description
1 polymer ?
#
loop_
_entity_poly.entity_id
_entity_poly.type
_entity_poly.pdbx_seq_one_letter_code
_entity_poly.pdbx_strand_id
1 'polypeptide(L)'
;MAVPTIYLRMVDYYDQNGLESRKEEILAKLSKVRAMISGSSPLSEKIHERWEEITGHTLLERYGMTEVGMALTNPYDDVHKRLPGFVGHPFKNVTAGLRNMETGEIHDRMDEEAELVLQSSCMFDRYLDNPEATEATFDTVDGQ
;
A
#
# COMPACT_ATOMS: atom_id res chain seq x y z
N MET A 1 -4.25 2.53 10.57
CA MET A 1 -3.42 2.70 9.37
C MET A 1 -2.38 3.75 9.69
N ALA A 2 -1.14 3.54 9.27
CA ALA A 2 -0.04 4.47 9.47
C ALA A 2 0.91 4.42 8.27
N VAL A 3 1.73 5.46 8.11
CA VAL A 3 2.79 5.47 7.09
C VAL A 3 4.01 4.66 7.58
N PRO A 4 4.82 4.07 6.69
CA PRO A 4 6.03 3.30 7.04
C PRO A 4 6.95 3.97 8.06
N THR A 5 7.08 5.30 8.01
CA THR A 5 7.94 6.04 8.94
C THR A 5 7.47 5.94 10.40
N ILE A 6 6.17 5.74 10.66
CA ILE A 6 5.66 5.50 12.02
C ILE A 6 6.12 4.12 12.52
N TYR A 7 6.03 3.09 11.67
CA TYR A 7 6.49 1.75 12.01
C TYR A 7 8.00 1.71 12.26
N LEU A 8 8.79 2.35 11.38
CA LEU A 8 10.22 2.52 11.56
C LEU A 8 10.54 3.14 12.92
N ARG A 9 9.88 4.25 13.28
CA ARG A 9 10.11 4.92 14.57
C ARG A 9 9.74 4.06 15.78
N MET A 10 8.69 3.25 15.68
CA MET A 10 8.30 2.35 16.77
C MET A 10 9.29 1.19 16.93
N VAL A 11 9.77 0.62 15.83
CA VAL A 11 10.84 -0.39 15.82
C VAL A 11 12.12 0.19 16.42
N ASP A 12 12.57 1.35 15.93
CA ASP A 12 13.76 2.03 16.45
C ASP A 12 13.64 2.30 17.96
N TYR A 13 12.47 2.77 18.41
CA TYR A 13 12.21 3.01 19.82
C TYR A 13 12.27 1.72 20.65
N TYR A 14 11.68 0.63 20.15
CA TYR A 14 11.72 -0.67 20.81
C TYR A 14 13.16 -1.17 20.99
N ASP A 15 13.97 -1.09 19.92
CA ASP A 15 15.35 -1.57 19.91
C ASP A 15 16.26 -0.70 20.80
N GLN A 16 16.13 0.63 20.73
CA GLN A 16 16.99 1.56 21.48
C GLN A 16 16.70 1.60 22.98
N ASN A 17 15.47 1.26 23.40
CA ASN A 17 15.06 1.31 24.80
C ASN A 17 15.07 -0.07 25.48
N GLY A 18 15.64 -1.10 24.83
CA GLY A 18 15.80 -2.42 25.43
C GLY A 18 14.47 -3.09 25.81
N LEU A 19 13.41 -2.86 25.02
CA LEU A 19 12.07 -3.37 25.31
C LEU A 19 11.91 -4.88 25.05
N GLU A 20 12.98 -5.58 24.68
CA GLU A 20 12.99 -7.03 24.47
C GLU A 20 12.50 -7.81 25.70
N SER A 21 12.85 -7.35 26.90
CA SER A 21 12.34 -7.92 28.17
C SER A 21 10.82 -7.84 28.34
N ARG A 22 10.15 -6.96 27.59
CA ARG A 22 8.70 -6.74 27.61
C ARG A 22 7.98 -7.31 26.39
N LYS A 23 8.68 -8.06 25.54
CA LYS A 23 8.13 -8.63 24.30
C LYS A 23 6.85 -9.44 24.54
N GLU A 24 6.83 -10.32 25.54
CA GLU A 24 5.65 -11.11 25.87
C GLU A 24 4.44 -10.25 26.29
N GLU A 25 4.69 -9.17 27.05
CA GLU A 25 3.66 -8.21 27.43
C GLU A 25 3.09 -7.48 26.20
N ILE A 26 3.96 -7.08 25.28
CA ILE A 26 3.59 -6.40 24.03
C ILE A 26 2.75 -7.33 23.15
N LEU A 27 3.18 -8.58 22.94
CA LEU A 27 2.44 -9.60 22.22
C LEU A 27 1.04 -9.81 22.81
N ALA A 28 0.96 -9.97 24.14
CA ALA A 28 -0.31 -10.16 24.83
C ALA A 28 -1.25 -8.95 24.64
N LYS A 29 -0.73 -7.73 24.76
CA LYS A 29 -1.51 -6.50 24.58
C LYS A 29 -1.98 -6.27 23.15
N LEU A 30 -1.18 -6.68 22.16
CA LEU A 30 -1.50 -6.50 20.75
C LEU A 30 -2.29 -7.68 20.16
N SER A 31 -2.45 -8.80 20.88
CA SER A 31 -3.13 -10.02 20.40
C SER A 31 -4.54 -9.81 19.83
N LYS A 32 -5.26 -8.78 20.28
CA LYS A 32 -6.63 -8.47 19.81
C LYS A 32 -6.68 -7.51 18.61
N VAL A 33 -5.54 -6.99 18.17
CA VAL A 33 -5.48 -6.13 16.97
C VAL A 33 -5.74 -7.00 15.75
N ARG A 34 -6.76 -6.64 14.95
CA ARG A 34 -7.16 -7.46 13.79
C ARG A 34 -6.38 -7.15 12.52
N ALA A 35 -5.88 -5.93 12.40
CA ALA A 35 -5.11 -5.50 11.24
C ALA A 35 -4.26 -4.28 11.59
N MET A 36 -3.03 -4.27 11.08
CA MET A 36 -2.13 -3.12 11.08
C MET A 36 -1.79 -2.82 9.63
N ILE A 37 -2.04 -1.60 9.18
CA ILE A 37 -2.01 -1.24 7.75
C ILE A 37 -0.93 -0.20 7.51
N SER A 38 -0.06 -0.50 6.56
CA SER A 38 0.99 0.39 6.05
C SER A 38 0.62 0.89 4.65
N GLY A 39 0.85 2.18 4.38
CA GLY A 39 0.60 2.77 3.07
C GLY A 39 1.25 4.15 2.90
N SER A 40 0.95 4.81 1.79
CA SER A 40 1.49 6.14 1.38
C SER A 40 2.97 6.19 1.00
N SER A 41 3.78 5.21 1.37
CA SER A 41 5.15 5.05 0.87
C SER A 41 5.58 3.58 0.90
N PRO A 42 6.67 3.20 0.22
CA PRO A 42 7.21 1.86 0.29
C PRO A 42 7.59 1.48 1.73
N LEU A 43 7.26 0.25 2.14
CA LEU A 43 7.69 -0.34 3.40
C LEU A 43 8.90 -1.24 3.14
N SER A 44 9.98 -1.03 3.89
CA SER A 44 11.14 -1.92 3.81
C SER A 44 10.82 -3.30 4.37
N GLU A 45 11.22 -4.35 3.67
CA GLU A 45 11.13 -5.75 4.11
C GLU A 45 11.70 -5.93 5.53
N LYS A 46 12.86 -5.33 5.83
CA LYS A 46 13.48 -5.38 7.15
C LYS A 46 12.59 -4.84 8.26
N ILE A 47 11.86 -3.76 8.01
CA ILE A 47 10.93 -3.19 9.00
C ILE A 47 9.67 -4.05 9.11
N HIS A 48 9.21 -4.62 8.00
CA HIS A 48 8.08 -5.55 7.98
C HIS A 48 8.36 -6.79 8.83
N GLU A 49 9.49 -7.45 8.61
CA GLU A 49 9.96 -8.61 9.37
C GLU A 49 10.15 -8.28 10.85
N ARG A 50 10.88 -7.20 11.17
CA ARG A 50 11.13 -6.79 12.55
C ARG A 50 9.85 -6.44 13.30
N TRP A 51 8.87 -5.85 12.61
CA TRP A 51 7.56 -5.55 13.18
C TRP A 51 6.79 -6.83 13.54
N GLU A 52 6.82 -7.85 12.68
CA GLU A 52 6.23 -9.15 12.94
C GLU A 52 6.91 -9.83 14.13
N GLU A 53 8.24 -9.79 14.22
CA GLU A 53 8.98 -10.34 15.36
C GLU A 53 8.58 -9.71 16.70
N ILE A 54 8.35 -8.39 16.72
CA ILE A 54 8.03 -7.64 17.95
C ILE A 54 6.56 -7.85 18.36
N THR A 55 5.66 -7.84 17.38
CA THR A 55 4.21 -7.71 17.64
C THR A 55 3.40 -8.97 17.34
N GLY A 56 3.98 -9.94 16.62
CA GLY A 56 3.27 -11.10 16.10
C GLY A 56 2.31 -10.77 14.96
N HIS A 57 2.33 -9.54 14.44
CA HIS A 57 1.45 -9.09 13.36
C HIS A 57 2.24 -8.78 12.10
N THR A 58 1.88 -9.44 11.01
CA THR A 58 2.35 -9.08 9.65
C THR A 58 1.61 -7.82 9.18
N LEU A 59 2.34 -6.83 8.68
CA LEU A 59 1.74 -5.59 8.18
C LEU A 59 0.94 -5.85 6.89
N LEU A 60 -0.18 -5.16 6.76
CA LEU A 60 -0.99 -5.14 5.54
C LEU A 60 -0.60 -3.91 4.70
N GLU A 61 0.18 -4.12 3.66
CA GLU A 61 0.54 -3.08 2.70
C GLU A 61 -0.60 -2.81 1.72
N ARG A 62 -0.86 -1.52 1.50
CA ARG A 62 -1.85 -1.03 0.54
C ARG A 62 -1.35 0.20 -0.18
N TYR A 63 -1.77 0.34 -1.43
CA TYR A 63 -1.47 1.51 -2.25
C TYR A 63 -2.75 2.24 -2.64
N GLY A 64 -2.64 3.56 -2.61
CA GLY A 64 -3.70 4.49 -2.96
C GLY A 64 -3.15 5.88 -3.07
N MET A 65 -3.91 6.74 -3.73
CA MET A 65 -3.64 8.15 -3.92
C MET A 65 -4.94 8.93 -3.73
N THR A 66 -4.84 10.23 -3.48
CA THR A 66 -6.03 11.07 -3.19
C THR A 66 -7.06 11.00 -4.31
N GLU A 67 -6.58 10.84 -5.54
CA GLU A 67 -7.35 10.82 -6.78
C GLU A 67 -8.19 9.56 -6.97
N VAL A 68 -7.79 8.42 -6.40
CA VAL A 68 -8.45 7.10 -6.56
C VAL A 68 -8.97 6.53 -5.24
N GLY A 69 -8.58 7.12 -4.12
CA GLY A 69 -8.71 6.53 -2.79
C GLY A 69 -7.75 5.35 -2.62
N MET A 70 -8.29 4.18 -2.28
CA MET A 70 -7.49 2.97 -2.09
C MET A 70 -7.60 2.06 -3.32
N ALA A 71 -6.47 1.77 -3.96
CA ALA A 71 -6.42 1.08 -5.26
C ALA A 71 -5.98 -0.38 -5.14
N LEU A 72 -4.88 -0.64 -4.43
CA LEU A 72 -4.27 -1.97 -4.34
C LEU A 72 -4.15 -2.41 -2.88
N THR A 73 -4.24 -3.72 -2.64
CA THR A 73 -4.06 -4.32 -1.32
C THR A 73 -3.42 -5.70 -1.43
N ASN A 74 -2.54 -5.99 -0.48
CA ASN A 74 -2.23 -7.38 -0.14
C ASN A 74 -3.49 -8.11 0.39
N PRO A 75 -3.50 -9.45 0.40
CA PRO A 75 -4.60 -10.23 0.95
C PRO A 75 -4.93 -9.85 2.40
N TYR A 76 -6.21 -9.51 2.64
CA TYR A 76 -6.70 -9.14 3.97
C TYR A 76 -6.84 -10.36 4.88
N ASP A 77 -7.57 -11.38 4.41
CA ASP A 77 -7.96 -12.56 5.20
C ASP A 77 -6.87 -13.63 5.33
N ASP A 78 -5.89 -13.63 4.41
CA ASP A 78 -4.81 -14.63 4.38
C ASP A 78 -3.46 -13.95 4.60
N VAL A 79 -3.05 -13.90 5.88
CA VAL A 79 -1.82 -13.23 6.29
C VAL A 79 -0.58 -13.87 5.65
N HIS A 80 -0.62 -15.18 5.37
CA HIS A 80 0.50 -15.93 4.80
C HIS A 80 0.71 -15.67 3.30
N LYS A 81 -0.28 -15.06 2.63
CA LYS A 81 -0.18 -14.65 1.23
C LYS A 81 0.24 -13.21 1.03
N ARG A 82 0.52 -12.47 2.12
CA ARG A 82 1.06 -11.12 2.00
C ARG A 82 2.51 -11.20 1.56
N LEU A 83 2.85 -10.41 0.55
CA LEU A 83 4.21 -10.34 0.02
C LEU A 83 4.83 -9.00 0.46
N PRO A 84 5.80 -9.01 1.38
CA PRO A 84 6.53 -7.80 1.77
C PRO A 84 7.12 -7.09 0.55
N GLY A 85 7.02 -5.76 0.50
CA GLY A 85 7.55 -4.97 -0.61
C GLY A 85 6.64 -4.91 -1.84
N PHE A 86 5.53 -5.66 -1.85
CA PHE A 86 4.48 -5.55 -2.86
C PHE A 86 3.27 -4.83 -2.25
N VAL A 87 2.57 -4.05 -3.07
CA VAL A 87 1.32 -3.38 -2.65
C VAL A 87 0.07 -4.22 -2.93
N GLY A 88 0.26 -5.39 -3.57
CA GLY A 88 -0.75 -6.41 -3.82
C GLY A 88 -1.58 -6.19 -5.07
N HIS A 89 -2.83 -6.62 -5.04
CA HIS A 89 -3.73 -6.66 -6.20
C HIS A 89 -4.82 -5.57 -6.11
N PRO A 90 -5.45 -5.22 -7.25
CA PRO A 90 -6.56 -4.27 -7.26
C PRO A 90 -7.70 -4.68 -6.33
N PHE A 91 -8.29 -3.69 -5.65
CA PHE A 91 -9.55 -3.89 -4.92
C PHE A 91 -10.67 -4.29 -5.88
N LYS A 92 -11.74 -4.87 -5.32
CA LYS A 92 -12.97 -5.08 -6.08
C LYS A 92 -13.46 -3.76 -6.68
N ASN A 93 -13.76 -3.76 -7.98
CA ASN A 93 -14.15 -2.60 -8.78
C ASN A 93 -13.02 -1.59 -9.08
N VAL A 94 -11.77 -1.96 -8.82
CA VAL A 94 -10.60 -1.23 -9.33
C VAL A 94 -10.01 -2.04 -10.49
N THR A 95 -9.86 -1.40 -11.64
CA THR A 95 -9.08 -1.93 -12.76
C THR A 95 -7.70 -1.29 -12.69
N ALA A 96 -6.65 -2.12 -12.82
CA ALA A 96 -5.28 -1.64 -12.91
C ALA A 96 -4.64 -2.18 -14.18
N GLY A 97 -3.79 -1.36 -14.80
CA GLY A 97 -2.96 -1.73 -15.93
C GLY A 97 -1.56 -1.15 -15.79
N LEU A 98 -0.65 -1.63 -16.62
CA LEU A 98 0.71 -1.12 -16.73
C LEU A 98 0.88 -0.50 -18.11
N ARG A 99 1.15 0.81 -18.14
CA ARG A 99 1.39 1.56 -19.37
C ARG A 99 2.88 1.63 -19.65
N ASN A 100 3.28 1.13 -20.81
CA ASN A 100 4.63 1.31 -21.30
C ASN A 100 4.89 2.80 -21.57
N MET A 101 5.96 3.33 -20.99
CA MET A 101 6.27 4.76 -21.03
C MET A 101 6.75 5.26 -22.41
N GLU A 102 7.23 4.37 -23.27
CA GLU A 102 7.71 4.70 -24.61
C GLU A 102 6.60 4.55 -25.66
N THR A 103 5.82 3.48 -25.59
CA THR A 103 4.81 3.14 -26.61
C THR A 103 3.40 3.60 -26.25
N GLY A 104 3.12 3.84 -24.96
CA GLY A 104 1.78 4.12 -24.43
C GLY A 104 0.85 2.90 -24.37
N GLU A 105 1.34 1.71 -24.74
CA GLU A 105 0.55 0.47 -24.70
C GLU A 105 0.24 0.07 -23.26
N ILE A 106 -1.02 -0.25 -22.97
CA ILE A 106 -1.45 -0.80 -21.68
C ILE A 106 -1.44 -2.33 -21.73
N HIS A 107 -0.76 -2.96 -20.79
CA HIS A 107 -0.68 -4.41 -20.63
C HIS A 107 -0.71 -4.84 -19.15
N ASP A 108 -0.63 -6.15 -18.90
CA ASP A 108 -0.62 -6.76 -17.55
C ASP A 108 0.71 -7.45 -17.21
N ARG A 109 1.69 -7.43 -18.12
CA ARG A 109 3.04 -7.99 -17.90
C ARG A 109 3.79 -7.22 -16.82
N MET A 110 4.32 -7.93 -15.82
CA MET A 110 5.04 -7.38 -14.65
C MET A 110 6.56 -7.59 -14.72
N ASP A 111 7.09 -7.88 -15.91
CA ASP A 111 8.49 -8.18 -16.17
C ASP A 111 9.34 -6.94 -16.49
N GLU A 112 8.71 -5.79 -16.68
CA GLU A 112 9.35 -4.52 -17.05
C GLU A 112 8.80 -3.35 -16.23
N GLU A 113 9.58 -2.28 -16.11
CA GLU A 113 9.14 -1.04 -15.46
C GLU A 113 8.12 -0.31 -16.35
N ALA A 114 7.01 0.10 -15.76
CA ALA A 114 5.89 0.72 -16.44
C ALA A 114 5.12 1.65 -15.49
N GLU A 115 4.33 2.55 -16.05
CA GLU A 115 3.45 3.41 -15.25
C GLU A 115 2.18 2.65 -14.84
N LEU A 116 1.85 2.71 -13.56
CA LEU A 116 0.60 2.17 -13.04
C LEU A 116 -0.56 3.10 -13.44
N VAL A 117 -1.50 2.57 -14.22
CA VAL A 117 -2.75 3.25 -14.56
C VAL A 117 -3.93 2.60 -13.85
N LEU A 118 -4.88 3.41 -13.38
CA LEU A 118 -5.97 2.97 -12.53
C LEU A 118 -7.31 3.53 -13.01
N GLN A 119 -8.33 2.69 -12.96
CA GLN A 119 -9.72 3.08 -13.19
C GLN A 119 -10.59 2.55 -12.04
N SER A 120 -11.43 3.41 -11.47
CA SER A 120 -12.31 3.03 -10.37
C SER A 120 -13.51 3.95 -10.28
N SER A 121 -14.65 3.41 -9.83
CA SER A 121 -15.83 4.23 -9.49
C SER A 121 -15.60 5.17 -8.30
N CYS A 122 -14.51 4.98 -7.56
CA CYS A 122 -14.12 5.81 -6.41
C CYS A 122 -13.16 6.94 -6.78
N MET A 123 -12.83 7.12 -8.06
CA MET A 123 -12.00 8.25 -8.49
C MET A 123 -12.72 9.56 -8.20
N PHE A 124 -11.95 10.57 -7.80
CA PHE A 124 -12.48 11.92 -7.69
C PHE A 124 -12.79 12.49 -9.09
N ASP A 125 -13.71 13.45 -9.14
CA ASP A 125 -14.25 13.98 -10.40
C ASP A 125 -13.24 14.85 -11.16
N ARG A 126 -12.52 15.74 -10.46
CA ARG A 126 -11.53 16.66 -11.03
C ARG A 126 -10.72 17.37 -9.95
N TYR A 127 -9.60 17.99 -10.35
CA TYR A 127 -8.94 18.98 -9.52
C TYR A 127 -9.78 20.26 -9.44
N LEU A 128 -9.92 20.80 -8.23
CA LEU A 128 -10.70 22.02 -7.98
C LEU A 128 -10.06 23.22 -8.67
N ASP A 129 -10.87 23.94 -9.46
CA ASP A 129 -10.48 25.15 -10.21
C ASP A 129 -9.23 24.96 -11.10
N ASN A 130 -8.95 23.73 -11.53
CA ASN A 130 -7.78 23.41 -12.35
C ASN A 130 -8.14 22.41 -13.47
N PRO A 131 -8.78 22.88 -14.55
CA PRO A 131 -9.16 22.04 -15.68
C PRO A 131 -7.94 21.48 -16.42
N GLU A 132 -6.86 22.25 -16.55
CA GLU A 132 -5.63 21.82 -17.24
C GLU A 132 -4.98 20.61 -16.56
N ALA A 133 -4.84 20.64 -15.23
CA ALA A 133 -4.31 19.48 -14.48
C ALA A 133 -5.25 18.28 -14.54
N THR A 134 -6.57 18.51 -14.62
CA THR A 134 -7.55 17.44 -14.74
C THR A 134 -7.39 16.74 -16.09
N GLU A 135 -7.37 17.49 -17.19
CA GLU A 135 -7.19 16.93 -18.53
C GLU A 135 -5.84 16.21 -18.69
N ALA A 136 -4.77 16.71 -18.07
CA ALA A 136 -3.45 16.08 -18.10
C ALA A 136 -3.34 14.79 -17.26
N THR A 137 -4.25 14.55 -16.31
CA THR A 137 -4.18 13.41 -15.38
C THR A 137 -5.08 12.25 -15.76
N PHE A 138 -6.21 12.54 -16.42
CA PHE A 138 -7.22 11.54 -16.75
C PHE A 138 -7.24 11.24 -18.25
N ASP A 139 -6.96 9.99 -18.61
CA ASP A 139 -7.22 9.50 -19.96
C ASP A 139 -8.70 9.14 -20.11
N THR A 140 -9.29 9.47 -21.25
CA THR A 140 -10.61 8.95 -21.62
C THR A 140 -10.41 7.67 -22.43
N VAL A 141 -10.87 6.53 -21.90
CA VAL A 141 -10.79 5.24 -22.59
C VAL A 141 -12.20 4.73 -22.80
N ASP A 142 -12.59 4.55 -24.06
CA ASP A 142 -13.94 4.11 -24.46
C ASP A 142 -15.11 4.98 -23.95
N GLY A 143 -14.85 6.28 -23.71
CA GLY A 143 -15.84 7.22 -23.20
C GLY A 143 -16.10 7.11 -21.69
N GLN A 144 -15.21 6.44 -20.97
CA GLN A 144 -15.16 6.35 -19.51
C GLN A 144 -13.84 6.90 -18.98
#